data_AF-A0A538JG48-F1
#
_entry.id   AF-A0A538JG48-F1
#
_cell.length_a   1.000
_cell.length_b   1.000
_cell.length_c   1.000
_cell.angle_alpha   90.00
_cell.angle_beta   90.00
_cell.angle_gamma   90.00
#
_symmetry.space_group_name_H-M   'P 1'
#
loop_
_entity.id
_entity.type
_entity.pdbx_description
1 polymer ?
#
loop_
_entity_poly.entity_id
_entity_poly.type
_entity_poly.pdbx_seq_one_letter_code
_entity_poly.pdbx_strand_id
1 'polypeptide(L)' 'MERLREADDLFLHLKGLVFVRALLEERGASTAEIQEHSDEIERLRDRIAQLVRTTGGGAQRAAA' A
#
# COMPACT_ATOMS: atom_id res chain seq x y z
N MET A 1 17.09 -6.07 -6.44
CA MET A 1 16.82 -6.50 -5.06
C MET A 1 16.23 -5.38 -4.20
N GLU A 2 16.75 -4.15 -4.26
CA GLU A 2 16.28 -3.02 -3.43
C GLU A 2 14.80 -2.65 -3.66
N ARG A 3 14.33 -2.57 -4.91
CA ARG A 3 12.91 -2.30 -5.21
C ARG A 3 11.95 -3.38 -4.74
N LEU A 4 12.38 -4.65 -4.71
CA LEU A 4 11.53 -5.73 -4.19
C LEU A 4 11.35 -5.58 -2.68
N ARG A 5 12.42 -5.20 -1.96
CA ARG A 5 12.34 -4.88 -0.53
C ARG A 5 11.45 -3.66 -0.28
N GLU A 6 11.56 -2.61 -1.11
CA GLU A 6 10.64 -1.46 -1.01
C GLU A 6 9.18 -1.88 -1.20
N ALA A 7 8.91 -2.78 -2.16
CA ALA A 7 7.56 -3.33 -2.33
C ALA A 7 7.08 -4.08 -1.09
N ASP A 8 7.93 -4.96 -0.54
CA ASP A 8 7.62 -5.78 0.63
C ASP A 8 7.37 -4.91 1.88
N ASP A 9 8.18 -3.86 2.08
CA ASP A 9 8.01 -2.89 3.17
C ASP A 9 6.69 -2.11 3.03
N LEU A 10 6.35 -1.68 1.81
CA LEU A 10 5.07 -1.01 1.54
C LEU A 10 3.89 -1.96 1.76
N PHE A 11 3.99 -3.24 1.38
CA PHE A 11 2.96 -4.23 1.67
C PHE A 11 2.81 -4.51 3.17
N LEU A 12 3.91 -4.55 3.92
CA LEU A 12 3.88 -4.71 5.37
C LEU A 12 3.20 -3.50 6.03
N HIS A 13 3.55 -2.29 5.60
CA HIS A 13 2.93 -1.06 6.10
C HIS A 13 1.43 -1.00 5.79
N LEU A 14 1.04 -1.36 4.57
CA LEU A 14 -0.37 -1.45 4.16
C LEU A 14 -1.17 -2.41 5.05
N LYS A 15 -0.63 -3.60 5.34
CA LYS A 15 -1.27 -4.56 6.26
C LYS A 15 -1.44 -3.97 7.65
N GLY A 16 -0.42 -3.30 8.17
CA GLY A 16 -0.47 -2.61 9.46
C GLY A 16 -1.63 -1.60 9.53
N LEU A 17 -1.76 -0.75 8.51
CA LEU A 17 -2.84 0.24 8.45
C LEU A 17 -4.23 -0.39 8.34
N VAL A 18 -4.38 -1.47 7.59
CA VAL A 18 -5.65 -2.21 7.51
C VAL A 18 -6.05 -2.73 8.90
N PHE A 19 -5.11 -3.28 9.67
CA PHE A 19 -5.39 -3.74 11.03
C PHE A 19 -5.69 -2.58 11.99
N VAL A 20 -4.95 -1.48 11.92
CA VAL A 20 -5.20 -0.29 12.75
C VAL A 20 -6.59 0.29 12.45
N ARG A 21 -6.96 0.42 11.18
CA ARG A 21 -8.29 0.90 10.77
C ARG A 21 -9.41 0.01 11.34
N ALA A 22 -9.27 -1.31 11.23
CA ALA A 22 -10.25 -2.24 11.79
C ALA A 22 -10.36 -2.13 13.32
N LEU A 23 -9.22 -1.98 14.01
CA LEU A 23 -9.19 -1.78 15.46
C LEU A 23 -9.83 -0.45 15.89
N LEU A 24 -9.64 0.61 15.11
CA LEU A 24 -10.27 1.91 15.33
C LEU A 24 -11.79 1.83 15.16
N GLU A 25 -12.26 1.14 14.12
CA GLU A 25 -13.68 0.84 13.93
C GLU A 25 -14.28 0.07 15.11
N GLU A 26 -13.60 -0.99 15.57
CA GLU A 26 -14.04 -1.80 16.72
C GLU A 26 -14.11 -0.98 18.02
N ARG A 27 -13.21 0.00 18.18
CA ARG A 27 -13.16 0.89 19.36
C ARG A 27 -14.09 2.08 19.27
N GLY A 28 -14.84 2.23 18.18
CA GLY A 28 -15.76 3.35 17.98
C GLY A 28 -15.05 4.67 17.72
N ALA A 29 -13.90 4.65 17.04
CA ALA A 29 -13.25 5.86 16.54
C ALA A 29 -14.19 6.68 15.65
N SER A 30 -13.92 7.98 15.55
CA SER A 30 -14.73 8.87 14.72
C SER A 30 -14.61 8.52 13.24
N THR A 31 -15.64 8.87 12.47
CA THR A 31 -15.62 8.75 11.00
C THR A 31 -14.41 9.45 10.38
N ALA A 32 -13.98 10.58 10.94
CA ALA A 32 -12.83 11.33 10.46
C ALA A 32 -11.52 10.54 10.63
N GLU A 33 -11.31 9.92 11.80
CA GLU A 33 -10.13 9.08 12.06
C GLU A 33 -10.11 7.83 11.17
N ILE A 34 -11.28 7.20 10.95
CA ILE A 34 -11.39 6.05 10.03
C ILE A 34 -11.11 6.49 8.59
N GLN A 35 -11.58 7.67 8.18
CA GLN A 35 -11.37 8.19 6.83
C GLN A 35 -9.89 8.50 6.59
N GLU A 36 -9.20 9.11 7.54
CA GLU A 36 -7.76 9.40 7.43
C GLU A 36 -6.94 8.12 7.15
N HIS A 37 -7.25 7.03 7.85
CA HIS A 37 -6.59 5.74 7.64
C HIS A 37 -6.99 5.11 6.29
N SER A 38 -8.23 5.30 5.86
CA SER A 38 -8.70 4.83 4.55
C SER A 38 -7.96 5.54 3.42
N ASP A 39 -7.79 6.85 3.52
CA ASP A 39 -7.08 7.66 2.53
C ASP A 39 -5.60 7.26 2.43
N GLU A 40 -4.94 6.98 3.56
CA GLU A 40 -3.54 6.53 3.56
C GLU A 40 -3.40 5.13 2.94
N ILE A 41 -4.34 4.22 3.22
CA ILE A 41 -4.40 2.89 2.59
C ILE A 41 -4.49 3.02 1.06
N GLU A 42 -5.32 3.94 0.55
CA GLU A 42 -5.44 4.18 -0.89
C GLU A 42 -4.15 4.74 -1.50
N ARG A 43 -3.52 5.73 -0.85
CA ARG A 43 -2.23 6.28 -1.29
C ARG A 43 -1.14 5.20 -1.39
N LEU A 44 -1.08 4.30 -0.41
CA LEU A 44 -0.12 3.19 -0.42
C LEU A 44 -0.41 2.16 -1.51
N ARG A 45 -1.68 1.83 -1.74
CA ARG A 45 -2.08 0.95 -2.85
C ARG A 45 -1.63 1.53 -4.19
N ASP A 46 -1.82 2.83 -4.41
CA ASP A 46 -1.39 3.49 -5.64
C ASP A 46 0.13 3.47 -5.81
N ARG A 47 0.89 3.73 -4.74
CA ARG A 47 2.35 3.66 -4.76
C ARG A 47 2.85 2.25 -5.09
N ILE A 48 2.29 1.23 -4.45
CA ILE A 48 2.63 -0.18 -4.73
C ILE A 48 2.32 -0.50 -6.19
N ALA A 49 1.15 -0.10 -6.69
CA ALA A 49 0.77 -0.36 -8.08
C ALA A 49 1.74 0.31 -9.08
N GLN A 50 2.19 1.53 -8.81
CA GLN A 50 3.23 2.20 -9.60
C GLN A 50 4.57 1.43 -9.58
N LEU A 51 4.98 0.97 -8.40
CA LEU A 51 6.25 0.26 -8.24
C LEU A 51 6.24 -1.11 -8.95
N VAL A 52 5.13 -1.84 -8.88
CA VAL A 52 4.94 -3.10 -9.61
C VAL A 52 4.96 -2.88 -11.12
N ARG A 53 4.26 -1.86 -11.64
CA ARG A 53 4.26 -1.52 -13.08
C ARG A 53 5.66 -1.20 -13.60
N THR A 54 6.42 -0.40 -12.85
CA THR A 54 7.78 -0.02 -13.27
C THR A 54 8.77 -1.19 -13.18
N THR A 55 8.55 -2.13 -12.26
CA THR A 55 9.41 -3.32 -12.10
C THR A 55 9.10 -4.40 -13.15
N GLY A 56 7.82 -4.58 -13.52
CA GLY A 56 7.41 -5.53 -14.58
C GLY A 56 7.63 -5.00 -16.01
N GLY A 57 7.53 -3.69 -16.24
CA GLY A 57 7.64 -3.08 -17.57
C GLY A 57 9.05 -3.05 -18.18
N GLY A 58 10.11 -3.23 -17.37
CA GLY A 58 11.49 -3.30 -17.85
C GLY A 58 11.84 -4.62 -18.54
N ALA A 59 11.23 -5.73 -18.11
CA ALA A 59 11.44 -7.05 -18.71
C ALA A 59 10.73 -7.21 -20.07
N GLN A 60 9.58 -6.54 -20.26
CA GLN A 60 8.79 -6.66 -21.49
C GLN A 60 9.39 -5.90 -22.69
N ARG A 61 10.25 -4.88 -22.47
CA ARG A 61 10.86 -4.05 -23.54
C ARG A 61 12.15 -4.62 -24.12
N ALA A 62 12.73 -5.67 -23.53
CA ALA A 62 13.95 -6.33 -24.02
C ALA A 62 13.66 -7.49 -24.99
N ALA A 63 12.39 -7.72 -25.36
CA ALA A 63 11.95 -8.84 -26.19
C ALA A 63 11.19 -8.40 -27.46
N ALA A 64 11.34 -7.14 -27.90
CA ALA A 64 10.79 -6.60 -29.14
C ALA A 64 11.91 -5.99 -29.98
#